data_AF-A0A3G6ZMP9-F1
#
_entry.id   AF-A0A3G6ZMP9-F1
#
_cell.length_a   1.000
_cell.length_b   1.000
_cell.length_c   1.000
_cell.angle_alpha   90.00
_cell.angle_beta   90.00
_cell.angle_gamma   90.00
#
_symmetry.space_group_name_H-M   'P 1'
#
loop_
_entity.id
_entity.type
_entity.pdbx_description
1 polymer ?
#
loop_
_entity_poly.entity_id
_entity_poly.type
_entity_poly.pdbx_seq_one_letter_code
_entity_poly.pdbx_strand_id
1 'polypeptide(L)'
;MPAASSRSQPRALAIWLLIAGVIGWWAAFSLTMERFHLLENPGSSASCDFSPLVQCGKNLESAQGAVFGFPNPILGLAGWIAPIVVGAAILSGARFARWFWLLFELGMTLAFAFVVWLITQSIFVLGTLCPWCMVTWVVAIPSFYAVTLHVIRTGILPAPKAMRRAADRLMGWVPLLAVLSYAVVAILAQVRLDVLGSLF
;
A
#
# COMPACT_ATOMS: atom_id res chain seq x y z
N MET A 1 37.14 -22.26 7.21
CA MET A 1 35.99 -21.33 7.31
C MET A 1 34.80 -22.01 6.64
N PRO A 2 33.73 -22.40 7.35
CA PRO A 2 32.59 -23.00 6.69
C PRO A 2 31.89 -21.93 5.83
N ALA A 3 31.73 -22.24 4.55
CA ALA A 3 31.07 -21.39 3.56
C ALA A 3 29.69 -20.95 4.06
N ALA A 4 29.51 -19.64 4.24
CA ALA A 4 28.23 -19.06 4.59
C ALA A 4 27.20 -19.46 3.53
N SER A 5 26.17 -20.20 3.96
CA SER A 5 25.09 -20.66 3.09
C SER A 5 24.54 -19.49 2.27
N SER A 6 24.58 -19.63 0.95
CA SER A 6 23.92 -18.77 -0.03
C SER A 6 22.41 -18.78 0.23
N ARG A 7 21.93 -17.99 1.20
CA ARG A 7 20.56 -17.47 1.13
C ARG A 7 20.61 -16.37 0.10
N SER A 8 20.18 -16.69 -1.12
CA SER A 8 20.00 -15.74 -2.21
C SER A 8 19.41 -14.43 -1.66
N GLN A 9 20.12 -13.31 -1.86
CA GLN A 9 19.56 -11.99 -1.55
C GLN A 9 18.18 -11.89 -2.18
N PRO A 10 17.18 -11.32 -1.47
CA PRO A 10 15.79 -11.32 -1.92
C PRO A 10 15.58 -10.27 -3.03
N ARG A 11 16.25 -10.43 -4.18
CA ARG A 11 16.27 -9.47 -5.29
C ARG A 11 14.86 -9.16 -5.80
N ALA A 12 14.01 -10.18 -5.93
CA ALA A 12 12.62 -9.98 -6.37
C ALA A 12 11.82 -9.09 -5.41
N LEU A 13 11.97 -9.28 -4.09
CA LEU A 13 11.35 -8.42 -3.09
C LEU A 13 11.91 -7.00 -3.17
N ALA A 14 13.22 -6.85 -3.35
CA ALA A 14 13.87 -5.54 -3.42
C ALA A 14 13.40 -4.73 -4.64
N ILE A 15 13.33 -5.38 -5.82
CA ILE A 15 12.78 -4.78 -7.04
C ILE A 15 11.31 -4.39 -6.82
N TRP A 16 10.52 -5.29 -6.23
CA TRP A 16 9.12 -5.00 -5.92
C TRP A 16 8.97 -3.80 -5.00
N LEU A 17 9.69 -3.75 -3.87
CA LEU A 17 9.62 -2.64 -2.91
C LEU A 17 10.02 -1.30 -3.54
N LEU A 18 11.02 -1.31 -4.43
CA LEU A 18 11.44 -0.13 -5.16
C LEU A 18 10.34 0.37 -6.10
N ILE A 19 9.77 -0.51 -6.92
CA ILE A 19 8.70 -0.17 -7.88
C ILE A 19 7.44 0.28 -7.14
N ALA A 20 6.97 -0.53 -6.18
CA ALA A 20 5.80 -0.23 -5.36
C ALA A 20 5.98 1.08 -4.59
N GLY A 21 7.18 1.31 -4.05
CA GLY A 21 7.54 2.55 -3.36
C GLY A 21 7.46 3.78 -4.26
N VAL A 22 8.03 3.72 -5.46
CA VAL A 22 7.98 4.83 -6.43
C VAL A 22 6.54 5.11 -6.87
N ILE A 23 5.75 4.08 -7.19
CA ILE A 23 4.34 4.24 -7.59
C ILE A 23 3.51 4.83 -6.44
N GLY A 24 3.68 4.30 -5.22
CA GLY A 24 2.97 4.79 -4.04
C GLY A 24 3.35 6.23 -3.69
N TRP A 25 4.63 6.57 -3.79
CA TRP A 25 5.12 7.94 -3.59
C TRP A 25 4.53 8.89 -4.64
N TRP A 26 4.50 8.48 -5.91
CA TRP A 26 3.90 9.27 -6.98
C TRP A 26 2.40 9.52 -6.74
N ALA A 27 1.65 8.49 -6.34
CA ALA A 27 0.24 8.66 -5.99
C ALA A 27 0.03 9.63 -4.82
N ALA A 28 0.88 9.54 -3.77
CA ALA A 28 0.83 10.46 -2.64
C ALA A 28 1.20 11.90 -3.05
N PHE A 29 2.17 12.06 -3.95
CA PHE A 29 2.54 13.36 -4.52
C PHE A 29 1.38 13.97 -5.30
N SER A 30 0.75 13.21 -6.21
CA SER A 30 -0.42 13.66 -6.96
C SER A 30 -1.55 14.08 -6.03
N LEU A 31 -1.88 13.29 -5.01
CA LEU A 31 -2.89 13.64 -4.01
C LEU A 31 -2.55 14.93 -3.24
N THR A 32 -1.27 15.17 -2.97
CA THR A 32 -0.81 16.39 -2.29
C THR A 32 -0.98 17.60 -3.20
N MET A 33 -0.64 17.48 -4.48
CA MET A 33 -0.84 18.52 -5.48
C MET A 33 -2.32 18.87 -5.66
N GLU A 34 -3.20 17.86 -5.74
CA GLU A 34 -4.65 18.07 -5.78
C GLU A 34 -5.15 18.80 -4.53
N ARG A 35 -4.63 18.44 -3.35
CA ARG A 35 -5.00 19.12 -2.11
C ARG A 35 -4.60 20.59 -2.12
N PHE A 36 -3.41 20.92 -2.63
CA PHE A 36 -2.97 22.32 -2.75
C PHE A 36 -3.81 23.09 -3.77
N HIS A 37 -4.12 22.47 -4.92
CA HIS A 37 -4.99 23.10 -5.92
C HIS A 37 -6.37 23.48 -5.35
N LEU A 38 -7.00 22.57 -4.59
CA LEU A 38 -8.29 22.83 -3.94
C LEU A 38 -8.21 23.93 -2.87
N LEU A 39 -7.07 24.06 -2.19
CA LEU A 39 -6.85 25.11 -1.20
C LEU A 39 -6.64 26.49 -1.86
N GLU A 40 -5.95 26.53 -2.99
CA GLU A 40 -5.71 27.76 -3.77
C GLU A 40 -6.95 28.23 -4.52
N ASN A 41 -7.82 27.30 -4.92
CA ASN A 41 -9.02 27.58 -5.71
C ASN A 41 -10.29 27.02 -5.04
N PRO A 42 -10.82 27.70 -4.01
CA PRO A 42 -12.03 27.27 -3.33
C PRO A 42 -13.21 27.13 -4.31
N GLY A 43 -13.89 25.98 -4.28
CA GLY A 43 -15.02 25.68 -5.17
C GLY A 43 -14.64 25.06 -6.52
N SER A 44 -13.35 24.85 -6.79
CA SER A 44 -12.90 24.02 -7.91
C SER A 44 -13.09 22.52 -7.63
N SER A 45 -13.20 21.71 -8.68
CA SER A 45 -13.15 20.24 -8.58
C SER A 45 -11.70 19.76 -8.70
N ALA A 46 -11.41 18.58 -8.12
CA ALA A 46 -10.12 17.96 -8.30
C ALA A 46 -9.99 17.44 -9.75
N SER A 47 -8.77 17.39 -10.29
CA SER A 47 -8.55 16.93 -11.68
C SER A 47 -8.95 15.47 -11.91
N CYS A 48 -8.99 14.70 -10.82
CA CYS A 48 -9.38 13.29 -10.76
C CYS A 48 -10.89 13.08 -10.52
N ASP A 49 -11.71 14.14 -10.50
CA ASP A 49 -13.17 14.06 -10.34
C ASP A 49 -13.85 13.83 -11.70
N PHE A 50 -14.13 12.58 -12.04
CA PHE A 50 -14.73 12.21 -13.34
C PHE A 50 -16.24 11.95 -13.27
N SER A 51 -16.74 11.51 -12.11
CA SER A 51 -18.15 11.13 -11.94
C SER A 51 -18.59 11.27 -10.49
N PRO A 52 -19.92 11.23 -10.20
CA PRO A 52 -20.43 11.25 -8.82
C PRO A 52 -19.88 10.11 -7.96
N LEU A 53 -19.44 9.01 -8.57
CA LEU A 53 -18.81 7.90 -7.88
C LEU A 53 -17.30 8.09 -7.73
N VAL A 54 -16.65 8.75 -8.69
CA VAL A 54 -15.20 8.97 -8.70
C VAL A 54 -14.91 10.41 -8.29
N GLN A 55 -14.83 10.64 -6.98
CA GLN A 55 -14.58 11.95 -6.36
C GLN A 55 -13.35 11.91 -5.47
N CYS A 56 -12.26 12.38 -6.03
CA CYS A 56 -10.97 12.63 -5.41
C CYS A 56 -11.04 13.79 -4.40
N GLY A 57 -11.70 14.89 -4.78
CA GLY A 57 -11.84 16.09 -3.93
C GLY A 57 -12.61 15.81 -2.64
N LYS A 58 -13.76 15.13 -2.75
CA LYS A 58 -14.58 14.72 -1.59
C LYS A 58 -13.79 13.90 -0.57
N ASN A 59 -12.92 13.00 -1.04
CA ASN A 59 -12.08 12.21 -0.15
C ASN A 59 -10.99 13.08 0.53
N LEU A 60 -10.36 13.99 -0.21
CA LEU A 60 -9.31 14.88 0.29
C LEU A 60 -9.81 15.93 1.30
N GLU A 61 -11.04 16.41 1.13
CA GLU A 61 -11.66 17.42 2.00
C GLU A 61 -12.38 16.82 3.21
N SER A 62 -12.61 15.51 3.21
CA SER A 62 -13.23 14.81 4.32
C SER A 62 -12.37 14.79 5.59
N ALA A 63 -12.99 14.62 6.75
CA ALA A 63 -12.28 14.41 8.01
C ALA A 63 -11.36 13.17 7.95
N GLN A 64 -11.77 12.14 7.20
CA GLN A 64 -10.98 10.94 6.94
C GLN A 64 -9.75 11.24 6.07
N GLY A 65 -9.76 12.30 5.26
CA GLY A 65 -8.62 12.78 4.48
C GLY A 65 -7.53 13.45 5.32
N ALA A 66 -7.81 13.77 6.59
CA ALA A 66 -6.88 14.43 7.51
C ALA A 66 -7.00 13.90 8.96
N VAL A 67 -6.95 12.57 9.14
CA VAL A 67 -7.21 11.89 10.43
C VAL A 67 -6.31 12.39 11.56
N PHE A 68 -5.06 12.72 11.24
CA PHE A 68 -4.07 13.17 12.21
C PHE A 68 -3.96 14.70 12.31
N GLY A 69 -4.95 15.43 11.80
CA GLY A 69 -4.98 16.90 11.78
C GLY A 69 -4.21 17.53 10.62
N PHE A 70 -3.65 16.72 9.72
CA PHE A 70 -2.99 17.14 8.49
C PHE A 70 -3.34 16.19 7.34
N PRO A 71 -3.19 16.62 6.07
CA PRO A 71 -3.54 15.79 4.92
C PRO A 71 -2.79 14.45 4.92
N ASN A 72 -3.54 13.35 4.88
CA ASN A 72 -3.00 11.99 4.80
C ASN A 72 -1.99 11.78 3.66
N PRO A 73 -2.08 12.42 2.48
CA PRO A 73 -1.06 12.30 1.43
C PRO A 73 0.36 12.61 1.90
N ILE A 74 0.52 13.47 2.92
CA ILE A 74 1.83 13.77 3.53
C ILE A 74 2.42 12.53 4.24
N LEU A 75 1.58 11.72 4.89
CA LEU A 75 2.01 10.42 5.43
C LEU A 75 2.52 9.50 4.33
N GLY A 76 1.84 9.50 3.18
CA GLY A 76 2.26 8.73 2.01
C GLY A 76 3.62 9.18 1.49
N LEU A 77 3.84 10.49 1.34
CA LEU A 77 5.10 11.06 0.90
C LEU A 77 6.27 10.67 1.80
N ALA A 78 6.08 10.66 3.11
CA ALA A 78 7.10 10.24 4.07
C ALA A 78 7.27 8.71 4.12
N GLY A 79 6.17 7.96 4.16
CA GLY A 79 6.16 6.52 4.36
C GLY A 79 6.71 5.73 3.18
N TRP A 80 6.37 6.12 1.94
CA TRP A 80 6.79 5.39 0.73
C TRP A 80 8.29 5.48 0.45
N ILE A 81 8.99 6.45 1.04
CA ILE A 81 10.46 6.53 0.96
C ILE A 81 11.11 5.30 1.60
N ALA A 82 10.55 4.73 2.66
CA ALA A 82 11.14 3.58 3.33
C ALA A 82 11.25 2.35 2.41
N PRO A 83 10.18 1.88 1.73
CA PRO A 83 10.29 0.82 0.72
C PRO A 83 11.29 1.11 -0.40
N ILE A 84 11.37 2.36 -0.89
CA ILE A 84 12.32 2.76 -1.93
C ILE A 84 13.76 2.56 -1.43
N VAL A 85 14.09 3.12 -0.26
CA VAL A 85 15.42 3.05 0.33
C VAL A 85 15.79 1.60 0.66
N VAL A 86 14.87 0.83 1.25
CA VAL A 86 15.08 -0.59 1.58
C VAL A 86 15.32 -1.42 0.32
N GLY A 87 14.52 -1.22 -0.72
CA GLY A 87 14.69 -1.89 -2.01
C GLY A 87 16.06 -1.58 -2.64
N ALA A 88 16.42 -0.30 -2.74
CA ALA A 88 17.70 0.13 -3.29
C ALA A 88 18.90 -0.40 -2.48
N ALA A 89 18.82 -0.36 -1.15
CA ALA A 89 19.86 -0.86 -0.26
C ALA A 89 20.06 -2.38 -0.40
N ILE A 90 19.00 -3.18 -0.53
CA ILE A 90 19.14 -4.63 -0.76
C ILE A 90 19.80 -4.89 -2.11
N LEU A 91 19.46 -4.11 -3.15
CA LEU A 91 20.07 -4.23 -4.48
C LEU A 91 21.55 -3.83 -4.49
N SER A 92 21.96 -2.87 -3.66
CA SER A 92 23.38 -2.51 -3.46
C SER A 92 24.15 -3.51 -2.58
N GLY A 93 23.47 -4.49 -2.00
CA GLY A 93 24.05 -5.57 -1.24
C GLY A 93 23.94 -5.46 0.28
N ALA A 94 23.22 -4.46 0.78
CA ALA A 94 23.00 -4.26 2.21
C ALA A 94 22.30 -5.46 2.86
N ARG A 95 22.64 -5.70 4.12
CA ARG A 95 22.00 -6.69 4.97
C ARG A 95 21.49 -6.00 6.22
N PHE A 96 20.18 -6.04 6.44
CA PHE A 96 19.57 -5.41 7.60
C PHE A 96 19.54 -6.35 8.81
N ALA A 97 19.66 -5.75 9.99
CA ALA A 97 19.52 -6.46 11.26
C ALA A 97 18.06 -6.91 11.49
N ARG A 98 17.87 -7.87 12.40
CA ARG A 98 16.55 -8.41 12.75
C ARG A 98 15.57 -7.33 13.22
N TRP A 99 16.01 -6.42 14.08
CA TRP A 99 15.16 -5.35 14.63
C TRP A 99 14.66 -4.40 13.54
N PHE A 100 15.50 -4.11 12.54
CA PHE A 100 15.12 -3.24 11.42
C PHE A 100 13.97 -3.86 10.61
N TRP A 101 14.07 -5.16 10.31
CA TRP A 101 12.99 -5.87 9.62
C TRP A 101 11.69 -5.91 10.42
N LEU A 102 11.77 -6.00 11.76
CA LEU A 102 10.57 -5.95 12.61
C LEU A 102 9.93 -4.56 12.60
N LEU A 103 10.72 -3.49 12.64
CA LEU A 103 10.18 -2.13 12.51
C LEU A 103 9.62 -1.86 11.12
N PHE A 104 10.28 -2.35 10.08
CA PHE A 104 9.80 -2.21 8.71
C PHE A 104 8.48 -2.96 8.50
N GLU A 105 8.36 -4.19 9.01
CA GLU A 105 7.12 -4.95 9.01
C GLU A 105 6.01 -4.25 9.81
N LEU A 106 6.33 -3.68 10.98
CA LEU A 106 5.38 -2.89 11.76
C LEU A 106 4.87 -1.70 10.94
N GLY A 107 5.76 -0.95 10.29
CA GLY A 107 5.38 0.16 9.41
C GLY A 107 4.49 -0.28 8.25
N MET A 108 4.84 -1.37 7.57
CA MET A 108 4.02 -1.95 6.49
C MET A 108 2.65 -2.42 6.98
N THR A 109 2.59 -3.00 8.19
CA THR A 109 1.34 -3.45 8.82
C THR A 109 0.43 -2.27 9.14
N LEU A 110 0.99 -1.19 9.72
CA LEU A 110 0.25 0.03 10.02
C LEU A 110 -0.27 0.69 8.73
N ALA A 111 0.56 0.75 7.69
CA ALA A 111 0.16 1.26 6.38
C ALA A 111 -0.99 0.42 5.77
N PHE A 112 -0.88 -0.91 5.82
CA PHE A 112 -1.92 -1.82 5.35
C PHE A 112 -3.23 -1.65 6.12
N ALA A 113 -3.17 -1.61 7.45
CA ALA A 113 -4.34 -1.41 8.31
C ALA A 113 -5.01 -0.06 8.02
N PHE A 114 -4.22 1.01 7.84
CA PHE A 114 -4.73 2.32 7.48
C PHE A 114 -5.39 2.34 6.10
N VAL A 115 -4.80 1.65 5.10
CA VAL A 115 -5.40 1.47 3.78
C VAL A 115 -6.74 0.73 3.86
N VAL A 116 -6.82 -0.38 4.61
CA VAL A 116 -8.08 -1.13 4.79
C VAL A 116 -9.16 -0.26 5.46
N TRP A 117 -8.78 0.55 6.44
CA TRP A 117 -9.69 1.50 7.06
C TRP A 117 -10.16 2.56 6.06
N LEU A 118 -9.27 3.17 5.26
CA LEU A 118 -9.62 4.15 4.24
C LEU A 118 -10.51 3.57 3.13
N ILE A 119 -10.31 2.31 2.72
CA ILE A 119 -11.20 1.59 1.80
C ILE A 119 -12.61 1.52 2.40
N THR A 120 -12.69 1.15 3.68
CA THR A 120 -13.96 1.05 4.39
C THR A 120 -14.66 2.41 4.48
N GLN A 121 -13.93 3.48 4.81
CA GLN A 121 -14.48 4.83 4.83
C GLN A 121 -14.96 5.30 3.45
N SER A 122 -14.20 4.99 2.39
CA SER A 122 -14.56 5.35 1.01
C SER A 122 -15.87 4.67 0.57
N ILE A 123 -15.99 3.36 0.80
CA ILE A 123 -17.13 2.56 0.33
C ILE A 123 -18.38 2.76 1.20
N PHE A 124 -18.23 2.75 2.53
CA PHE A 124 -19.38 2.67 3.44
C PHE A 124 -19.81 4.01 4.03
N VAL A 125 -18.96 5.05 3.97
CA VAL A 125 -19.24 6.35 4.60
C VAL A 125 -19.32 7.46 3.55
N LEU A 126 -18.27 7.62 2.74
CA LEU A 126 -18.20 8.68 1.73
C LEU A 126 -19.03 8.36 0.48
N GLY A 127 -19.13 7.08 0.13
CA GLY A 127 -19.83 6.62 -1.06
C GLY A 127 -19.11 6.96 -2.37
N THR A 128 -17.80 7.18 -2.31
CA THR A 128 -16.99 7.64 -3.45
C THR A 128 -15.62 6.98 -3.47
N LEU A 129 -15.05 6.85 -4.66
CA LEU A 129 -13.74 6.26 -4.91
C LEU A 129 -12.78 7.33 -5.46
N CYS A 130 -11.53 7.25 -5.05
CA CYS A 130 -10.46 8.13 -5.53
C CYS A 130 -9.43 7.29 -6.32
N PRO A 131 -9.13 7.63 -7.59
CA PRO A 131 -8.18 6.87 -8.40
C PRO A 131 -6.78 6.81 -7.77
N TRP A 132 -6.29 7.92 -7.24
CA TRP A 132 -4.97 7.96 -6.62
C TRP A 132 -4.90 7.17 -5.31
N CYS A 133 -5.97 7.16 -4.51
CA CYS A 133 -6.06 6.27 -3.36
C CYS A 133 -6.04 4.80 -3.81
N MET A 134 -6.77 4.44 -4.86
CA MET A 134 -6.77 3.09 -5.42
C MET A 134 -5.38 2.66 -5.90
N VAL A 135 -4.61 3.54 -6.54
CA VAL A 135 -3.21 3.27 -6.89
C VAL A 135 -2.39 2.92 -5.64
N THR A 136 -2.58 3.66 -4.54
CA THR A 136 -1.92 3.37 -3.26
C THR A 136 -2.32 1.99 -2.72
N TRP A 137 -3.60 1.62 -2.82
CA TRP A 137 -4.09 0.30 -2.39
C TRP A 137 -3.43 -0.83 -3.19
N VAL A 138 -3.30 -0.65 -4.51
CA VAL A 138 -2.71 -1.62 -5.44
C VAL A 138 -1.25 -1.93 -5.12
N VAL A 139 -0.49 -0.98 -4.55
CA VAL A 139 0.89 -1.23 -4.18
C VAL A 139 1.06 -1.61 -2.71
N ALA A 140 0.23 -1.08 -1.81
CA ALA A 140 0.33 -1.34 -0.37
C ALA A 140 -0.02 -2.80 -0.01
N ILE A 141 -1.10 -3.34 -0.56
CA ILE A 141 -1.62 -4.68 -0.24
C ILE A 141 -0.59 -5.79 -0.57
N PRO A 142 -0.10 -5.93 -1.81
CA PRO A 142 0.93 -6.90 -2.15
C PRO A 142 2.26 -6.66 -1.43
N SER A 143 2.64 -5.40 -1.18
CA SER A 143 3.85 -5.08 -0.44
C SER A 143 3.78 -5.59 1.00
N PHE A 144 2.65 -5.43 1.67
CA PHE A 144 2.41 -6.01 2.99
C PHE A 144 2.59 -7.54 2.95
N TYR A 145 1.88 -8.24 2.07
CA TYR A 145 2.03 -9.70 1.95
C TYR A 145 3.47 -10.14 1.68
N ALA A 146 4.16 -9.46 0.77
CA ALA A 146 5.54 -9.78 0.41
C ALA A 146 6.51 -9.61 1.59
N VAL A 147 6.37 -8.53 2.37
CA VAL A 147 7.23 -8.26 3.54
C VAL A 147 6.88 -9.19 4.70
N THR A 148 5.61 -9.39 5.02
CA THR A 148 5.16 -10.29 6.09
C THR A 148 5.65 -11.72 5.85
N LEU A 149 5.42 -12.25 4.64
CA LEU A 149 5.87 -13.59 4.28
C LEU A 149 7.40 -13.68 4.26
N HIS A 150 8.12 -12.62 3.86
CA HIS A 150 9.58 -12.57 3.94
C HIS A 150 10.08 -12.67 5.38
N VAL A 151 9.51 -11.91 6.31
CA VAL A 151 9.90 -11.87 7.72
C VAL A 151 9.58 -13.19 8.42
N ILE A 152 8.48 -13.85 8.06
CA ILE A 152 8.12 -15.19 8.57
C ILE A 152 9.06 -16.26 8.03
N ARG A 153 9.25 -16.34 6.70
CA ARG A 153 10.00 -17.43 6.07
C ARG A 153 11.49 -17.42 6.44
N THR A 154 12.06 -16.22 6.62
CA THR A 154 13.45 -16.04 7.04
C THR A 154 13.68 -16.31 8.53
N GLY A 155 12.60 -16.44 9.31
CA GLY A 155 12.65 -16.70 10.76
C GLY A 155 12.98 -15.46 11.60
N ILE A 156 12.83 -14.25 11.03
CA ILE A 156 12.96 -12.97 11.74
C ILE A 156 11.82 -12.87 12.77
N LEU A 157 10.61 -13.26 12.37
CA LEU A 157 9.52 -13.56 13.30
C LEU A 157 9.68 -14.99 13.84
N PRO A 158 9.59 -15.20 15.17
CA PRO A 158 9.68 -16.52 15.76
C PRO A 158 8.45 -17.37 15.36
N ALA A 159 8.61 -18.12 14.28
CA ALA A 159 7.57 -18.96 13.67
C ALA A 159 7.94 -20.46 13.72
N PRO A 160 6.99 -21.38 13.98
CA PRO A 160 7.21 -22.83 13.84
C PRO A 160 7.68 -23.22 12.43
N LYS A 161 8.43 -24.33 12.31
CA LYS A 161 8.95 -24.82 11.01
C LYS A 161 7.85 -25.04 9.96
N ALA A 162 6.65 -25.46 10.38
CA ALA A 162 5.50 -25.62 9.48
C ALA A 162 5.06 -24.27 8.87
N MET A 163 4.96 -23.22 9.69
CA MET A 163 4.56 -21.89 9.26
C MET A 163 5.59 -21.25 8.32
N ARG A 164 6.90 -21.46 8.56
CA ARG A 164 7.96 -21.00 7.65
C ARG A 164 7.85 -21.64 6.27
N ARG A 165 7.63 -22.97 6.21
CA ARG A 165 7.41 -23.70 4.96
C ARG A 165 6.14 -23.25 4.22
N ALA A 166 5.07 -22.97 4.97
CA ALA A 166 3.85 -22.42 4.37
C ALA A 166 4.11 -21.02 3.78
N ALA A 167 4.82 -20.15 4.50
CA ALA A 167 5.19 -18.82 4.02
C ALA A 167 6.07 -18.87 2.76
N ASP A 168 7.05 -19.78 2.71
CA ASP A 168 7.88 -19.99 1.51
C ASP A 168 7.04 -20.38 0.29
N ARG A 169 6.03 -21.24 0.46
CA ARG A 169 5.10 -21.60 -0.63
C ARG A 169 4.24 -20.41 -1.02
N LEU A 170 3.65 -19.72 -0.04
CA LEU A 170 2.76 -18.58 -0.24
C LEU A 170 3.44 -17.39 -0.94
N MET A 171 4.76 -17.24 -0.82
CA MET A 171 5.50 -16.18 -1.54
C MET A 171 5.28 -16.21 -3.05
N GLY A 172 5.15 -17.40 -3.66
CA GLY A 172 4.85 -17.52 -5.09
C GLY A 172 3.41 -17.12 -5.45
N TRP A 173 2.51 -17.09 -4.47
CA TRP A 173 1.08 -16.79 -4.62
C TRP A 173 0.72 -15.37 -4.19
N VAL A 174 1.68 -14.53 -3.83
CA VAL A 174 1.44 -13.11 -3.48
C VAL A 174 0.62 -12.37 -4.55
N PRO A 175 0.91 -12.51 -5.86
CA PRO A 175 0.07 -11.89 -6.89
C PRO A 175 -1.38 -12.35 -6.84
N LEU A 176 -1.63 -13.65 -6.60
CA LEU A 176 -2.99 -14.17 -6.47
C LEU A 176 -3.68 -13.61 -5.21
N LEU A 177 -2.99 -13.55 -4.07
CA LEU A 177 -3.54 -12.96 -2.84
C LEU A 177 -3.93 -11.48 -3.05
N ALA A 178 -3.09 -10.73 -3.77
CA ALA A 178 -3.39 -9.35 -4.12
C ALA A 178 -4.64 -9.25 -5.03
N VAL A 179 -4.70 -10.06 -6.09
CA VAL A 179 -5.86 -10.11 -7.01
C VAL A 179 -7.14 -10.48 -6.25
N LEU A 180 -7.11 -11.48 -5.36
CA LEU A 180 -8.26 -11.85 -4.54
C LEU A 180 -8.68 -10.71 -3.61
N SER A 181 -7.73 -9.98 -3.03
CA SER A 181 -8.02 -8.80 -2.21
C SER A 181 -8.71 -7.70 -3.02
N TYR A 182 -8.25 -7.45 -4.26
CA TYR A 182 -8.89 -6.49 -5.15
C TYR A 182 -10.28 -6.95 -5.59
N ALA A 183 -10.46 -8.24 -5.85
CA ALA A 183 -11.77 -8.80 -6.16
C ALA A 183 -12.75 -8.59 -5.01
N VAL A 184 -12.32 -8.82 -3.76
CA VAL A 184 -13.14 -8.53 -2.58
C VAL A 184 -13.49 -7.05 -2.50
N VAL A 185 -12.52 -6.14 -2.65
CA VAL A 185 -12.77 -4.69 -2.64
C VAL A 185 -13.73 -4.28 -3.75
N ALA A 186 -13.55 -4.81 -4.96
CA ALA A 186 -14.41 -4.53 -6.11
C ALA A 186 -15.84 -5.04 -5.91
N ILE A 187 -16.01 -6.24 -5.36
CA ILE A 187 -17.34 -6.78 -5.02
C ILE A 187 -18.01 -5.91 -3.96
N LEU A 188 -17.29 -5.51 -2.90
CA LEU A 188 -17.83 -4.64 -1.87
C LEU A 188 -18.24 -3.27 -2.44
N ALA A 189 -17.41 -2.70 -3.33
CA ALA A 189 -17.74 -1.47 -4.01
C ALA A 189 -18.98 -1.64 -4.90
N GLN A 190 -19.07 -2.72 -5.69
CA GLN A 190 -20.21 -3.00 -6.55
C GLN A 190 -21.52 -3.17 -5.76
N VAL A 191 -21.50 -3.94 -4.68
CA VAL A 191 -22.70 -4.21 -3.87
C VAL A 191 -23.20 -2.96 -3.16
N ARG A 192 -22.32 -2.02 -2.82
CA ARG A 192 -22.68 -0.83 -2.02
C ARG A 192 -22.89 0.43 -2.85
N LEU A 193 -22.18 0.57 -3.96
CA LEU A 193 -22.17 1.79 -4.77
C LEU A 193 -22.75 1.60 -6.18
N ASP A 194 -23.10 0.36 -6.55
CA ASP A 194 -23.48 -0.03 -7.91
C ASP A 194 -22.54 0.53 -8.99
N VAL A 195 -21.24 0.28 -8.78
CA VAL A 195 -20.16 0.84 -9.59
C VAL A 195 -20.39 0.59 -11.08
N LEU A 196 -20.75 -0.64 -11.46
CA LEU A 196 -20.99 -1.03 -12.85
C LEU A 196 -22.28 -0.43 -13.42
N GLY A 197 -23.36 -0.35 -12.64
CA GLY A 197 -24.61 0.31 -13.07
C GLY A 197 -24.50 1.83 -13.20
N SER A 198 -23.48 2.43 -12.58
CA SER A 198 -23.19 3.87 -12.70
C SER A 198 -22.21 4.22 -13.83
N LEU A 199 -21.50 3.23 -14.38
CA LEU A 199 -20.49 3.40 -15.44
C LEU A 199 -20.99 3.03 -16.84
N PHE A 200 -22.10 2.27 -16.94
CA PHE A 200 -22.76 1.84 -18.18
C PHE A 200 -24.23 2.27 -18.18
#